data_AF-A0A975L762-F1
#
_entry.id   AF-A0A975L762-F1
#
_cell.length_a   1.000
_cell.length_b   1.000
_cell.length_c   1.000
_cell.angle_alpha   90.00
_cell.angle_beta   90.00
_cell.angle_gamma   90.00
#
_symmetry.space_group_name_H-M   'P 1'
#
loop_
_entity.id
_entity.type
_entity.pdbx_description
1 polymer ?
#
loop_
_entity_poly.entity_id
_entity_poly.type
_entity_poly.pdbx_seq_one_letter_code
_entity_poly.pdbx_strand_id
1 'polypeptide(L)'
;MIPSWTITLSGLRWLNSNDRLHRAPKWKRTKAIREAACEAAWEANIPGLPAAMVFGYYHPDANRRFDPPNWWPSFKAAVDGLVDARVVQDDDHLHVSGPHMFPGHKVERRPKGQPQGAITLIVTELVRCLCGHDRMEHLADTRCVRPGCGCGTYRDGNDQAQPVLGVAA
;
A
#
# COMPACT_ATOMS: atom_id res chain seq x y z
N MET A 1 -16.39 -0.56 9.56
CA MET A 1 -15.69 -0.84 8.29
C MET A 1 -14.42 -0.03 8.30
N ILE A 2 -13.26 -0.62 8.06
CA ILE A 2 -12.00 0.13 8.01
C ILE A 2 -11.98 0.90 6.68
N PRO A 3 -11.69 2.21 6.67
CA PRO A 3 -11.70 2.99 5.45
C PRO A 3 -10.60 2.53 4.50
N SER A 4 -10.93 2.45 3.22
CA SER A 4 -10.00 2.03 2.17
C SER A 4 -10.16 2.88 0.92
N TRP A 5 -9.05 3.11 0.24
CA TRP A 5 -8.91 3.91 -0.97
C TRP A 5 -8.22 3.08 -2.03
N THR A 6 -8.61 3.27 -3.29
CA THR A 6 -8.02 2.54 -4.42
C THR A 6 -7.43 3.54 -5.41
N ILE A 7 -6.17 3.35 -5.77
CA ILE A 7 -5.51 4.09 -6.85
C ILE A 7 -5.01 3.12 -7.92
N THR A 8 -5.17 3.49 -9.19
CA THR A 8 -4.73 2.67 -10.33
C THR A 8 -3.77 3.46 -11.19
N LEU A 9 -2.55 2.93 -11.33
CA LEU A 9 -1.47 3.50 -12.13
C LEU A 9 -1.39 2.73 -13.45
N SER A 10 -1.48 3.43 -14.57
CA SER A 10 -1.39 2.84 -15.91
C SER A 10 -0.58 3.72 -16.85
N GLY A 11 -0.15 3.16 -17.99
CA GLY A 11 0.63 3.93 -18.97
C GLY A 11 2.07 4.24 -18.53
N LEU A 12 2.58 3.54 -17.50
CA LEU A 12 3.94 3.71 -16.98
C LEU A 12 4.84 2.54 -17.36
N ARG A 13 6.14 2.82 -17.51
CA ARG A 13 7.14 1.77 -17.71
C ARG A 13 7.52 1.17 -16.35
N TRP A 14 6.95 0.01 -16.06
CA TRP A 14 7.22 -0.71 -14.83
C TRP A 14 8.69 -1.13 -14.70
N LEU A 15 9.13 -1.22 -13.44
CA LEU A 15 10.36 -1.86 -13.03
C LEU A 15 10.08 -3.31 -12.66
N ASN A 16 10.87 -4.22 -13.22
CA ASN A 16 10.89 -5.63 -12.83
C ASN A 16 12.21 -5.92 -12.10
N SER A 17 12.19 -6.72 -11.05
CA SER A 17 13.37 -7.14 -10.28
C SER A 17 14.37 -7.94 -11.13
N ASN A 18 13.89 -8.60 -12.19
CA ASN A 18 14.73 -9.33 -13.13
C ASN A 18 15.39 -8.41 -14.16
N ASP A 19 14.97 -7.15 -14.27
CA ASP A 19 15.56 -6.21 -15.23
C ASP A 19 16.93 -5.74 -14.74
N ARG A 20 17.98 -5.97 -15.54
CA ARG A 20 19.34 -5.45 -15.29
C ARG A 20 19.52 -4.05 -15.90
N LEU A 21 18.68 -3.10 -15.50
CA LEU A 21 18.73 -1.73 -15.99
C LEU A 21 19.94 -0.95 -15.46
N HIS A 22 20.52 -0.11 -16.31
CA HIS A 22 21.49 0.90 -15.87
C HIS A 22 20.82 1.95 -14.94
N ARG A 23 21.63 2.66 -14.14
CA ARG A 23 21.13 3.59 -13.09
C ARG A 23 20.21 4.67 -13.64
N ALA A 24 20.58 5.32 -14.74
CA ALA A 24 19.80 6.40 -15.34
C ALA A 24 18.38 6.00 -15.77
N PRO A 25 18.16 4.96 -16.60
CA PRO A 25 16.81 4.53 -16.96
C PRO A 25 16.01 4.00 -15.77
N LYS A 26 16.66 3.34 -14.80
CA LYS A 26 16.01 2.91 -13.55
C LYS A 26 15.45 4.12 -12.80
N TRP A 27 16.28 5.14 -12.56
CA TRP A 27 15.88 6.37 -11.87
C TRP A 27 14.71 7.07 -12.56
N LYS A 28 14.74 7.20 -13.90
CA LYS A 28 13.64 7.82 -14.66
C LYS A 28 12.31 7.08 -14.46
N ARG A 29 12.33 5.74 -14.46
CA ARG A 29 11.12 4.93 -14.23
C ARG A 29 10.63 5.03 -12.78
N THR A 30 11.55 4.95 -11.80
CA THR A 30 11.21 5.13 -10.38
C THR A 30 10.53 6.48 -10.16
N LYS A 31 11.11 7.56 -10.69
CA LYS A 31 10.55 8.91 -10.58
C LYS A 31 9.14 9.01 -11.18
N ALA A 32 8.94 8.51 -12.39
CA ALA A 32 7.64 8.55 -13.05
C ALA A 32 6.55 7.75 -12.28
N ILE A 33 6.93 6.62 -11.67
CA ILE A 33 5.99 5.84 -10.84
C ILE A 33 5.65 6.58 -9.55
N ARG A 34 6.64 7.20 -8.88
CA ARG A 34 6.43 8.02 -7.67
C ARG A 34 5.49 9.19 -7.93
N GLU A 35 5.76 9.96 -8.98
CA GLU A 35 4.94 11.12 -9.37
C GLU A 35 3.49 10.70 -9.65
N ALA A 36 3.28 9.66 -10.46
CA ALA A 36 1.95 9.17 -10.78
C ALA A 36 1.19 8.64 -9.55
N ALA A 37 1.88 7.97 -8.62
CA ALA A 37 1.27 7.49 -7.38
C ALA A 37 0.86 8.65 -6.46
N CYS A 38 1.70 9.69 -6.40
CA CYS A 38 1.42 10.91 -5.64
C CYS A 38 0.18 11.64 -6.18
N GLU A 39 0.15 11.87 -7.50
CA GLU A 39 -1.00 12.48 -8.19
C GLU A 39 -2.28 11.67 -7.98
N ALA A 40 -2.24 10.35 -8.17
CA ALA A 40 -3.40 9.49 -7.99
C ALA A 40 -3.91 9.48 -6.54
N ALA A 41 -3.02 9.59 -5.55
CA ALA A 41 -3.41 9.69 -4.15
C ALA A 41 -4.13 11.02 -3.83
N TRP A 42 -3.67 12.13 -4.42
CA TRP A 42 -4.35 13.42 -4.30
C TRP A 42 -5.73 13.40 -4.99
N GLU A 43 -5.82 12.85 -6.19
CA GLU A 43 -7.09 12.71 -6.92
C GLU A 43 -8.10 11.84 -6.14
N ALA A 44 -7.62 10.77 -5.51
CA ALA A 44 -8.43 9.90 -4.66
C ALA A 44 -8.77 10.52 -3.28
N ASN A 45 -8.28 11.74 -2.99
CA ASN A 45 -8.48 12.45 -1.72
C ASN A 45 -8.16 11.57 -0.50
N ILE A 46 -7.05 10.83 -0.58
CA ILE A 46 -6.61 9.99 0.53
C ILE A 46 -6.10 10.91 1.65
N PRO A 47 -6.66 10.85 2.87
CA PRO A 47 -6.20 11.67 3.98
C PRO A 47 -4.81 11.20 4.45
N GLY A 48 -4.15 12.03 5.26
CA GLY A 48 -2.99 11.58 6.03
C GLY A 48 -3.41 10.53 7.05
N LEU A 49 -2.76 9.37 7.00
CA LEU A 49 -2.99 8.22 7.87
C LEU A 49 -1.78 8.06 8.81
N PRO A 50 -1.99 7.71 10.09
CA PRO A 50 -0.90 7.40 10.99
C PRO A 50 -0.13 6.15 10.54
N ALA A 51 -0.86 5.15 10.03
CA ALA A 51 -0.29 3.99 9.36
C ALA A 51 -1.25 3.45 8.30
N ALA A 52 -0.72 2.75 7.31
CA ALA A 52 -1.49 2.16 6.22
C ALA A 52 -1.08 0.72 5.93
N MET A 53 -2.06 -0.12 5.62
CA MET A 53 -1.83 -1.40 4.97
C MET A 53 -2.05 -1.23 3.47
N VAL A 54 -1.09 -1.69 2.68
CA VAL A 54 -1.11 -1.55 1.22
C VAL A 54 -1.22 -2.92 0.57
N PHE A 55 -2.27 -3.13 -0.21
CA PHE A 55 -2.41 -4.29 -1.10
C PHE A 55 -2.13 -3.85 -2.53
N GLY A 56 -1.16 -4.50 -3.18
CA GLY A 56 -0.75 -4.21 -4.54
C GLY A 56 -1.20 -5.28 -5.52
N TYR A 57 -1.88 -4.90 -6.59
CA TYR A 57 -2.28 -5.80 -7.66
C TYR A 57 -1.55 -5.44 -8.96
N TYR A 58 -0.82 -6.41 -9.53
CA TYR A 58 -0.23 -6.24 -10.86
C TYR A 58 -1.16 -6.81 -11.93
N HIS A 59 -1.60 -5.96 -12.84
CA HIS A 59 -2.49 -6.28 -13.95
C HIS A 59 -1.68 -6.48 -15.23
N PRO A 60 -1.53 -7.71 -15.74
CA PRO A 60 -0.77 -7.97 -16.97
C PRO A 60 -1.56 -7.56 -18.22
N ASP A 61 -0.84 -7.24 -19.30
CA ASP A 61 -1.38 -7.02 -20.64
C ASP A 61 -1.39 -8.31 -21.51
N ALA A 62 -0.74 -9.36 -21.03
CA ALA A 62 -0.53 -10.61 -21.75
C ALA A 62 -0.90 -11.83 -20.88
N ASN A 63 -1.42 -12.89 -21.52
CA ASN A 63 -1.73 -14.17 -20.88
C ASN A 63 -0.45 -15.01 -20.72
N ARG A 64 0.53 -14.50 -19.97
CA ARG A 64 1.73 -15.25 -19.59
C ARG A 64 1.70 -15.53 -18.11
N ARG A 65 2.32 -16.63 -17.69
CA ARG A 65 2.61 -16.85 -16.27
C ARG A 65 3.53 -15.73 -15.79
N PHE A 66 3.22 -15.15 -14.65
CA PHE A 66 4.02 -14.12 -14.00
C PHE A 66 3.94 -14.30 -12.49
N ASP A 67 4.90 -13.72 -11.80
CA ASP A 67 4.97 -13.72 -10.34
C ASP A 67 4.91 -12.26 -9.86
N PRO A 68 3.86 -11.82 -9.13
CA PRO A 68 3.69 -10.43 -8.68
C PRO A 68 4.90 -9.84 -7.92
N PRO A 69 5.61 -10.57 -7.04
CA PRO A 69 6.85 -10.12 -6.40
C PRO A 69 7.92 -9.60 -7.35
N ASN A 70 7.94 -10.02 -8.62
CA ASN A 70 8.88 -9.47 -9.59
C ASN A 70 8.69 -7.96 -9.83
N TRP A 71 7.51 -7.42 -9.56
CA TRP A 71 7.23 -5.98 -9.67
C TRP A 71 7.47 -5.22 -8.37
N TRP A 72 8.07 -5.85 -7.35
CA TRP A 72 8.42 -5.19 -6.09
C TRP A 72 9.06 -3.80 -6.26
N PRO A 73 10.03 -3.57 -7.17
CA PRO A 73 10.60 -2.23 -7.34
C PRO A 73 9.61 -1.18 -7.85
N SER A 74 8.57 -1.60 -8.58
CA SER A 74 7.48 -0.72 -9.00
C SER A 74 6.53 -0.44 -7.85
N PHE A 75 6.14 -1.47 -7.09
CA PHE A 75 5.28 -1.30 -5.91
C PHE A 75 5.95 -0.41 -4.87
N LYS A 76 7.25 -0.60 -4.63
CA LYS A 76 8.04 0.23 -3.73
C LYS A 76 8.03 1.68 -4.17
N ALA A 77 8.32 1.95 -5.45
CA ALA A 77 8.24 3.31 -5.99
C ALA A 77 6.83 3.92 -5.87
N ALA A 78 5.76 3.13 -6.02
CA ALA A 78 4.40 3.62 -5.85
C ALA A 78 4.10 3.95 -4.37
N VAL A 79 4.56 3.14 -3.42
CA VAL A 79 4.46 3.41 -1.97
C VAL A 79 5.25 4.67 -1.60
N ASP A 80 6.45 4.85 -2.14
CA ASP A 80 7.20 6.09 -1.90
C ASP A 80 6.43 7.32 -2.41
N GLY A 81 5.63 7.18 -3.49
CA GLY A 81 4.75 8.24 -3.97
C GLY A 81 3.58 8.55 -3.02
N LEU A 82 3.11 7.56 -2.24
CA LEU A 82 2.14 7.80 -1.15
C LEU A 82 2.75 8.63 -0.02
N VAL A 83 4.04 8.41 0.29
CA VAL A 83 4.80 9.24 1.23
C VAL A 83 4.93 10.67 0.68
N ASP A 84 5.30 10.80 -0.60
CA ASP A 84 5.40 12.10 -1.27
C ASP A 84 4.06 12.86 -1.25
N ALA A 85 2.93 12.16 -1.34
CA ALA A 85 1.58 12.70 -1.21
C ALA A 85 1.15 13.02 0.23
N ARG A 86 1.95 12.66 1.23
CA ARG A 86 1.65 12.76 2.68
C ARG A 86 0.47 11.89 3.13
N VAL A 87 0.23 10.77 2.45
CA VAL A 87 -0.73 9.74 2.90
C VAL A 87 -0.23 9.03 4.14
N VAL A 88 1.08 8.79 4.23
CA VAL A 88 1.76 8.27 5.42
C VAL A 88 3.03 9.09 5.65
N GLN A 89 3.53 9.12 6.89
CA GLN A 89 4.71 9.91 7.24
C GLN A 89 6.00 9.34 6.62
N ASP A 90 6.14 8.02 6.58
CA ASP A 90 7.29 7.32 5.98
C ASP A 90 6.84 5.96 5.40
N ASP A 91 7.72 5.29 4.67
CA ASP A 91 7.48 3.97 4.07
C ASP A 91 7.96 2.78 4.93
N ASP A 92 8.38 3.07 6.16
CA ASP A 92 8.94 2.09 7.08
C ASP A 92 7.88 1.16 7.70
N HIS A 93 8.36 0.19 8.47
CA HIS A 93 7.50 -0.78 9.17
C HIS A 93 6.59 -0.18 10.25
N LEU A 94 6.78 1.09 10.66
CA LEU A 94 5.93 1.76 11.64
C LEU A 94 4.69 2.36 10.97
N HIS A 95 4.85 2.88 9.76
CA HIS A 95 3.80 3.59 9.03
C HIS A 95 3.19 2.76 7.90
N VAL A 96 3.88 1.75 7.37
CA VAL A 96 3.39 0.93 6.26
C VAL A 96 3.52 -0.56 6.56
N SER A 97 2.43 -1.29 6.32
CA SER A 97 2.41 -2.76 6.23
C SER A 97 2.15 -3.18 4.79
N GLY A 98 3.04 -4.01 4.24
CA GLY A 98 3.06 -4.38 2.83
C GLY A 98 4.16 -3.67 2.03
N PRO A 99 4.00 -3.43 0.71
CA PRO A 99 2.84 -3.78 -0.11
C PRO A 99 2.69 -5.30 -0.29
N HIS A 100 1.53 -5.83 0.06
CA HIS A 100 1.18 -7.24 -0.17
C HIS A 100 0.79 -7.43 -1.64
N MET A 101 1.61 -8.16 -2.40
CA MET A 101 1.48 -8.22 -3.86
C MET A 101 0.66 -9.42 -4.33
N PHE A 102 -0.31 -9.16 -5.20
CA PHE A 102 -1.24 -10.14 -5.74
C PHE A 102 -1.32 -10.05 -7.27
N PRO A 103 -1.71 -11.15 -7.95
CA PRO A 103 -2.04 -11.10 -9.36
C PRO A 103 -3.37 -10.36 -9.54
N GLY A 104 -3.38 -9.37 -10.45
CA GLY A 104 -4.58 -8.68 -10.88
C GLY A 104 -5.20 -9.30 -12.14
N HIS A 105 -6.39 -8.82 -12.51
CA HIS A 105 -7.02 -9.16 -13.78
C HIS A 105 -6.21 -8.62 -14.97
N LYS A 106 -6.40 -9.24 -16.14
CA LYS A 106 -5.77 -8.81 -17.38
C LYS A 106 -6.35 -7.48 -17.87
N VAL A 107 -5.49 -6.53 -18.21
CA VAL A 107 -5.87 -5.26 -18.85
C VAL A 107 -5.68 -5.33 -20.37
N GLU A 108 -6.38 -4.42 -21.08
CA GLU A 108 -6.23 -4.32 -22.53
C GLU A 108 -4.79 -4.00 -22.93
N ARG A 109 -4.35 -4.67 -23.99
CA ARG A 109 -2.99 -4.53 -24.49
C ARG A 109 -2.85 -3.24 -25.28
N ARG A 110 -1.88 -2.40 -24.91
CA ARG A 110 -1.55 -1.17 -25.64
C ARG A 110 -0.67 -1.47 -26.87
N PRO A 111 -0.61 -0.56 -27.86
CA PRO A 111 0.26 -0.70 -29.02
C PRO A 111 1.71 -0.98 -28.64
N LYS A 112 2.39 -1.78 -29.46
CA LYS A 112 3.79 -2.16 -29.24
C LYS A 112 4.67 -0.90 -29.13
N GLY A 113 5.50 -0.84 -28.08
CA GLY A 113 6.37 0.30 -27.79
C GLY A 113 5.83 1.23 -26.70
N GLN A 114 4.53 1.18 -26.41
CA GLN A 114 3.93 1.86 -25.27
C GLN A 114 4.12 1.06 -23.97
N PRO A 115 4.02 1.72 -22.80
CA PRO A 115 4.09 1.02 -21.52
C PRO A 115 2.86 0.14 -21.30
N GLN A 116 3.08 -1.08 -20.82
CA GLN A 116 2.09 -2.15 -20.76
C GLN A 116 1.72 -2.48 -19.32
N GLY A 117 0.50 -2.98 -19.10
CA GLY A 117 0.01 -3.38 -17.78
C GLY A 117 -0.36 -2.21 -16.87
N ALA A 118 -0.88 -2.53 -15.69
CA ALA A 118 -1.24 -1.56 -14.66
C ALA A 118 -0.89 -2.07 -13.26
N ILE A 119 -0.73 -1.15 -12.31
CA ILE A 119 -0.63 -1.46 -10.89
C ILE A 119 -1.78 -0.78 -10.17
N THR A 120 -2.52 -1.53 -9.35
CA THR A 120 -3.54 -0.98 -8.45
C THR A 120 -3.04 -1.11 -7.02
N LEU A 121 -3.12 -0.04 -6.24
CA LEU A 121 -2.91 -0.08 -4.80
C LEU A 121 -4.26 0.11 -4.10
N ILE A 122 -4.56 -0.78 -3.17
CA ILE A 122 -5.62 -0.58 -2.17
C ILE A 122 -4.91 -0.17 -0.89
N VAL A 123 -5.10 1.08 -0.49
CA VAL A 123 -4.56 1.68 0.73
C VAL A 123 -5.67 1.62 1.78
N THR A 124 -5.40 1.01 2.91
CA THR A 124 -6.37 0.88 4.02
C THR A 124 -5.74 1.41 5.28
N GLU A 125 -6.48 2.16 6.08
CA GLU A 125 -5.97 2.63 7.37
C GLU A 125 -5.59 1.44 8.26
N LEU A 126 -4.35 1.46 8.75
CA LEU A 126 -3.85 0.46 9.68
C LEU A 126 -3.98 1.01 11.09
N VAL A 127 -5.05 0.62 11.78
CA VAL A 127 -5.19 0.93 13.20
C VAL A 127 -4.26 0.02 13.99
N ARG A 128 -3.33 0.60 14.77
CA ARG A 128 -2.46 -0.13 15.69
C ARG A 128 -2.95 0.02 17.14
N CYS A 129 -2.74 -1.02 17.94
CA CYS A 129 -3.01 -0.99 19.37
C CYS A 129 -1.94 -0.16 20.11
N LEU A 130 -2.23 0.25 21.36
CA LEU A 130 -1.31 0.99 22.26
C LEU A 130 0.05 0.32 22.47
N CYS A 131 0.11 -1.00 22.32
CA CYS A 131 1.32 -1.82 22.41
C CYS A 131 2.10 -1.94 21.08
N GLY A 132 1.63 -1.30 20.00
CA GLY A 132 2.29 -1.27 18.70
C GLY A 132 1.95 -2.43 17.75
N HIS A 133 1.02 -3.31 18.11
CA HIS A 133 0.56 -4.39 17.22
C HIS A 133 -0.54 -3.93 16.26
N ASP A 134 -0.61 -4.55 15.10
CA ASP A 134 -1.66 -4.29 14.11
C ASP A 134 -3.01 -4.80 14.63
N ARG A 135 -4.09 -4.00 14.51
CA ARG A 135 -5.45 -4.40 14.92
C ARG A 135 -5.94 -5.68 14.23
N MET A 136 -5.36 -6.05 13.09
CA MET A 136 -5.65 -7.33 12.43
C MET A 136 -5.06 -8.56 13.14
N GLU A 137 -4.12 -8.38 14.07
CA GLU A 137 -3.70 -9.42 15.01
C GLU A 137 -4.66 -9.54 16.22
N HIS A 138 -5.71 -8.73 16.31
CA HIS A 138 -6.75 -8.88 17.33
C HIS A 138 -7.87 -9.79 16.82
N LEU A 139 -8.39 -10.62 17.73
CA LEU A 139 -9.60 -11.40 17.49
C LEU A 139 -10.80 -10.47 17.23
N ALA A 140 -11.86 -11.01 16.62
CA ALA A 140 -13.08 -10.27 16.28
C ALA A 140 -13.75 -9.56 17.48
N ASP A 141 -13.39 -9.96 18.70
CA ASP A 141 -13.83 -9.38 19.97
C ASP A 141 -12.85 -8.33 20.54
N THR A 142 -11.95 -7.79 19.71
CA THR A 142 -10.92 -6.79 20.04
C THR A 142 -9.80 -7.28 20.98
N ARG A 143 -9.77 -8.54 21.38
CA ARG A 143 -8.69 -9.08 22.23
C ARG A 143 -7.43 -9.34 21.40
N CYS A 144 -6.30 -8.81 21.87
CA CYS A 144 -4.98 -9.12 21.33
C CYS A 144 -4.67 -10.62 21.50
N VAL A 145 -4.26 -11.31 20.44
CA VAL A 145 -3.93 -12.76 20.48
C VAL A 145 -2.63 -13.08 21.22
N ARG A 146 -1.73 -12.10 21.46
CA ARG A 146 -0.50 -12.35 22.23
C ARG A 146 -0.80 -12.57 23.71
N PRO A 147 -0.41 -13.72 24.29
CA PRO A 147 -0.54 -13.96 25.73
C PRO A 147 0.19 -12.86 26.52
N GLY A 148 -0.53 -12.18 27.42
CA GLY A 148 0.03 -11.17 28.32
C GLY A 148 -0.11 -9.70 27.93
N CYS A 149 -0.72 -9.35 26.78
CA CYS A 149 -0.88 -7.92 26.41
C CYS A 149 -1.87 -7.14 27.29
N GLY A 150 -2.98 -7.75 27.73
CA GLY A 150 -3.99 -7.12 28.58
C GLY A 150 -4.65 -5.83 28.02
N CYS A 151 -4.39 -5.49 26.76
CA CYS A 151 -4.66 -4.19 26.16
C CYS A 151 -6.09 -4.12 25.59
N GLY A 152 -6.95 -3.30 26.22
CA GLY A 152 -8.34 -3.01 25.80
C GLY A 152 -8.56 -1.57 25.31
N THR A 153 -7.49 -0.84 24.99
CA THR A 153 -7.51 0.57 24.59
C THR A 153 -6.73 0.77 23.30
N TYR A 154 -7.20 1.67 22.41
CA TYR A 154 -6.61 1.95 21.10
C TYR A 154 -5.97 3.34 21.07
N ARG A 155 -4.98 3.56 20.21
CA ARG A 155 -4.46 4.91 19.92
C ARG A 155 -5.27 5.52 18.79
N ASP A 156 -5.70 6.77 18.97
CA ASP A 156 -6.21 7.57 17.86
C ASP A 156 -5.04 8.19 17.06
N GLY A 157 -5.37 8.91 15.99
CA GLY A 157 -4.38 9.58 15.13
C GLY A 157 -3.54 10.66 15.82
N ASN A 158 -3.79 10.95 17.11
CA ASN A 158 -3.03 11.91 17.94
C ASN A 158 -2.25 11.24 19.08
N ASP A 159 -2.05 9.91 19.03
CA ASP A 159 -1.31 9.13 20.03
C ASP A 159 -1.96 9.15 21.43
N GLN A 160 -3.24 9.55 21.53
CA GLN A 160 -4.00 9.52 22.78
C GLN A 160 -4.74 8.19 22.95
N ALA A 161 -4.80 7.70 24.18
CA ALA A 161 -5.51 6.49 24.53
C ALA A 161 -7.03 6.74 24.48
N GLN A 162 -7.73 6.09 23.54
CA GLN A 162 -9.19 6.09 23.50
C GLN A 162 -9.75 4.72 23.94
N PRO A 163 -10.77 4.71 24.82
CA PRO A 163 -11.49 3.49 25.14
C PRO A 163 -12.29 3.02 23.93
N VAL A 164 -12.51 1.70 23.82
CA VAL A 164 -13.34 1.14 22.76
C VAL A 164 -14.77 1.66 22.94
N LEU A 165 -15.30 2.36 21.93
CA LEU A 165 -16.74 2.62 21.83
C LEU A 165 -17.46 1.29 21.70
N GLY A 166 -17.89 0.72 22.83
CA GLY A 166 -18.67 -0.51 22.87
C GLY A 166 -18.29 -1.49 23.97
N VAL A 167 -18.28 -1.06 25.23
CA VAL A 167 -18.71 -1.93 26.35
C VAL A 167 -19.59 -1.08 27.24
N ALA A 168 -20.88 -1.04 26.94
CA ALA A 168 -21.90 -0.65 27.90
C ALA A 168 -22.40 -1.92 28.58
N ALA A 169 -22.27 -1.92 29.91
CA ALA A 169 -22.66 -2.91 30.92
C ALA A 169 -21.81 -4.19 30.99
#